data_AF-A0A517M0E7-F1
#
_entry.id   AF-A0A517M0E7-F1
#
_cell.length_a   1.000
_cell.length_b   1.000
_cell.length_c   1.000
_cell.angle_alpha   90.00
_cell.angle_beta   90.00
_cell.angle_gamma   90.00
#
_symmetry.space_group_name_H-M   'P 1'
#
loop_
_entity.id
_entity.type
_entity.pdbx_description
1 polymer ?
#
loop_
_entity_poly.entity_id
_entity_poly.type
_entity_poly.pdbx_seq_one_letter_code
_entity_poly.pdbx_strand_id
1 'polypeptide(L)'
;MLTIEDLLPEAAYANQEDSSPPLALPRRHRRYRYFVRKNRLERIVGTGLLVITAPVIGICWAIVRLTSKGPGIFRQKRVGRGGDLFWVYKLRTMRIDAEANGPQWSSGRDPRITSVGHVLRKLHLDELPQLVNVMRGEMALVGPRPERPEFVDFLREEIAGYERRLIVRPGITGLAQINLPPDSDLRSVERKQTLDLEHIDHANAWLDLRMILLTALRVCFLRGQWLTYCMGLDRSDRLKHLPATNANSPTVSLQELLETSQRRKEWAATSADVAWEQSVARIDPASPIAVRPR
;
A
#
# COMPACT_ATOMS: atom_id res chain seq x y z
N MET A 1 8.84 20.08 -13.56
CA MET A 1 7.68 19.18 -13.81
C MET A 1 6.89 19.18 -12.52
N LEU A 2 5.59 19.49 -12.53
CA LEU A 2 4.79 19.52 -11.29
C LEU A 2 4.74 18.12 -10.68
N THR A 3 5.03 18.01 -9.39
CA THR A 3 4.88 16.78 -8.59
C THR A 3 3.41 16.52 -8.28
N ILE A 4 3.11 15.39 -7.68
CA ILE A 4 1.74 15.09 -7.26
C ILE A 4 1.33 15.94 -6.08
N GLU A 5 2.30 16.34 -5.27
CA GLU A 5 2.11 17.26 -4.14
C GLU A 5 1.74 18.66 -4.65
N ASP A 6 2.36 19.10 -5.75
CA ASP A 6 2.00 20.38 -6.40
C ASP A 6 0.59 20.34 -7.01
N LEU A 7 0.19 19.19 -7.55
CA LEU A 7 -1.12 19.03 -8.20
C LEU A 7 -2.26 18.82 -7.20
N LEU A 8 -1.96 18.18 -6.06
CA LEU A 8 -2.90 17.81 -5.01
C LEU A 8 -2.25 18.09 -3.65
N PRO A 9 -2.22 19.38 -3.24
CA PRO A 9 -1.63 19.78 -1.97
C PRO A 9 -2.42 19.16 -0.81
N GLU A 10 -1.78 19.07 0.37
CA GLU A 10 -2.39 18.46 1.55
C GLU A 10 -3.73 19.11 1.95
N ALA A 11 -3.83 20.44 1.80
CA ALA A 11 -5.07 21.18 2.00
C ALA A 11 -6.25 20.71 1.12
N ALA A 12 -5.98 20.07 -0.03
CA ALA A 12 -7.04 19.52 -0.86
C ALA A 12 -7.72 18.32 -0.18
N TYR A 13 -6.97 17.54 0.61
CA TYR A 13 -7.48 16.37 1.33
C TYR A 13 -8.14 16.76 2.66
N ALA A 14 -7.59 17.77 3.35
CA ALA A 14 -8.15 18.25 4.62
C ALA A 14 -9.57 18.87 4.47
N ASN A 15 -9.89 19.40 3.30
CA ASN A 15 -11.19 19.99 2.99
C ASN A 15 -12.18 19.00 2.34
N GLN A 16 -11.82 17.72 2.27
CA GLN A 16 -12.66 16.72 1.61
C GLN A 16 -13.74 16.23 2.60
N GLU A 17 -14.98 16.72 2.42
CA GLU A 17 -16.14 16.16 3.13
C GLU A 17 -16.38 14.69 2.71
N ASP A 18 -16.92 13.86 3.60
CA ASP A 18 -17.20 12.44 3.34
C ASP A 18 -18.08 12.19 2.09
N SER A 19 -18.92 13.16 1.72
CA SER A 19 -19.77 13.10 0.52
C SER A 19 -19.11 13.60 -0.76
N SER A 20 -17.90 14.17 -0.68
CA SER A 20 -17.20 14.73 -1.83
C SER A 20 -16.64 13.65 -2.75
N PRO A 21 -16.67 13.84 -4.09
CA PRO A 21 -16.06 12.89 -4.99
C PRO A 21 -14.55 12.78 -4.71
N PRO A 22 -13.97 11.58 -4.84
CA PRO A 22 -12.57 11.39 -4.53
C PRO A 22 -11.66 12.25 -5.41
N LEU A 23 -10.63 12.81 -4.77
CA LEU A 23 -9.61 13.59 -5.47
C LEU A 23 -8.99 12.77 -6.61
N ALA A 24 -8.83 13.43 -7.75
CA ALA A 24 -8.35 12.82 -8.98
C ALA A 24 -7.39 13.75 -9.72
N LEU A 25 -6.52 13.17 -10.53
CA LEU A 25 -5.63 13.93 -11.41
C LEU A 25 -6.44 14.86 -12.34
N PRO A 26 -6.01 16.12 -12.54
CA PRO A 26 -6.71 17.04 -13.45
C PRO A 26 -6.81 16.45 -14.87
N ARG A 27 -8.00 16.49 -15.47
CA ARG A 27 -8.27 15.87 -16.80
C ARG A 27 -7.35 16.38 -17.92
N ARG A 28 -6.94 17.64 -17.83
CA ARG A 28 -6.02 18.28 -18.79
C ARG A 28 -4.56 17.84 -18.61
N HIS A 29 -4.21 17.27 -17.46
CA HIS A 29 -2.84 16.87 -17.15
C HIS A 29 -2.44 15.62 -17.95
N ARG A 30 -1.19 15.57 -18.42
CA ARG A 30 -0.66 14.45 -19.22
C ARG A 30 -0.76 13.11 -18.48
N ARG A 31 -0.54 13.10 -17.16
CA ARG A 31 -0.62 11.88 -16.33
C ARG A 31 -2.03 11.30 -16.30
N TYR A 32 -3.08 12.12 -16.23
CA TYR A 32 -4.46 11.64 -16.28
C TYR A 32 -4.71 10.83 -17.56
N ARG A 33 -4.38 11.41 -18.72
CA ARG A 33 -4.54 10.72 -20.03
C ARG A 33 -3.72 9.45 -20.11
N TYR A 34 -2.52 9.45 -19.55
CA TYR A 34 -1.65 8.28 -19.49
C TYR A 34 -2.31 7.15 -18.68
N PHE A 35 -2.72 7.40 -17.43
CA PHE A 35 -3.36 6.38 -16.59
C PHE A 35 -4.67 5.86 -17.19
N VAL A 36 -5.47 6.71 -17.85
CA VAL A 36 -6.69 6.25 -18.55
C VAL A 36 -6.34 5.27 -19.68
N ARG A 37 -5.35 5.58 -20.52
CA ARG A 37 -4.94 4.71 -21.64
C ARG A 37 -4.30 3.42 -21.13
N LYS A 38 -3.37 3.55 -20.17
CA LYS A 38 -2.70 2.44 -19.50
C LYS A 38 -3.73 1.47 -18.91
N ASN A 39 -4.66 1.95 -18.10
CA ASN A 39 -5.64 1.10 -17.42
C ASN A 39 -6.55 0.33 -18.38
N ARG A 40 -6.84 0.88 -19.58
CA ARG A 40 -7.57 0.16 -20.63
C ARG A 40 -6.72 -0.94 -21.24
N LEU A 41 -5.47 -0.65 -21.57
CA LEU A 41 -4.53 -1.62 -22.13
C LEU A 41 -4.26 -2.75 -21.14
N GLU A 42 -3.93 -2.43 -19.89
CA GLU A 42 -3.64 -3.41 -18.86
C GLU A 42 -4.85 -4.27 -18.51
N ARG A 43 -6.08 -3.77 -18.65
CA ARG A 43 -7.29 -4.59 -18.54
C ARG A 43 -7.35 -5.66 -19.62
N ILE A 44 -7.04 -5.31 -20.87
CA ILE A 44 -7.01 -6.26 -21.99
C ILE A 44 -5.90 -7.29 -21.77
N VAL A 45 -4.68 -6.83 -21.46
CA VAL A 45 -3.52 -7.70 -21.20
C VAL A 45 -3.78 -8.60 -19.99
N GLY A 46 -4.28 -8.05 -18.89
CA GLY A 46 -4.59 -8.79 -17.67
C GLY A 46 -5.70 -9.83 -17.87
N THR A 47 -6.69 -9.54 -18.72
CA THR A 47 -7.71 -10.52 -19.10
C THR A 47 -7.09 -11.67 -19.92
N GLY A 48 -6.21 -11.35 -20.89
CA GLY A 48 -5.48 -12.38 -21.63
C GLY A 48 -4.60 -13.25 -20.74
N LEU A 49 -3.86 -12.63 -19.81
CA LEU A 49 -3.06 -13.33 -18.81
C LEU A 49 -3.93 -14.21 -17.90
N LEU A 50 -5.11 -13.74 -17.51
CA LEU A 50 -6.04 -14.54 -16.71
C LEU A 50 -6.45 -15.82 -17.44
N VAL A 51 -6.81 -15.73 -18.73
CA VAL A 51 -7.17 -16.90 -19.54
C VAL A 51 -6.00 -17.88 -19.65
N ILE A 52 -4.80 -17.38 -19.95
CA ILE A 52 -3.59 -18.21 -20.08
C ILE A 52 -3.22 -18.89 -18.75
N THR A 53 -3.36 -18.18 -17.62
CA THR A 53 -2.98 -18.68 -16.30
C THR A 53 -4.11 -19.42 -15.57
N ALA A 54 -5.35 -19.40 -16.08
CA ALA A 54 -6.49 -20.06 -15.45
C ALA A 54 -6.27 -21.57 -15.17
N PRO A 55 -5.66 -22.36 -16.07
CA PRO A 55 -5.34 -23.76 -15.78
C PRO A 55 -4.39 -23.91 -14.58
N VAL A 56 -3.36 -23.06 -14.52
CA VAL A 56 -2.38 -23.05 -13.41
C VAL A 56 -3.06 -22.65 -12.09
N ILE A 57 -3.92 -21.63 -12.11
CA ILE A 57 -4.72 -21.23 -10.95
C ILE A 57 -5.60 -22.40 -10.48
N GLY A 58 -6.27 -23.11 -11.41
CA GLY A 58 -7.11 -24.26 -11.10
C GLY A 58 -6.35 -25.41 -10.44
N ILE A 59 -5.17 -25.75 -10.96
CA ILE A 59 -4.28 -26.77 -10.38
C ILE A 59 -3.83 -26.36 -8.97
N CYS A 60 -3.34 -25.13 -8.82
CA CYS A 60 -2.88 -24.65 -7.51
C CYS A 60 -4.03 -24.59 -6.49
N TRP A 61 -5.22 -24.17 -6.92
CA TRP A 61 -6.42 -24.19 -6.10
C TRP A 61 -6.79 -25.60 -5.63
N ALA A 62 -6.72 -26.59 -6.52
CA ALA A 62 -6.98 -27.99 -6.18
C ALA A 62 -5.95 -28.51 -5.15
N ILE A 63 -4.66 -28.23 -5.35
CA ILE A 63 -3.60 -28.59 -4.40
C ILE A 63 -3.87 -27.98 -3.02
N VAL A 64 -4.22 -26.69 -2.95
CA VAL A 64 -4.56 -26.02 -1.68
C VAL A 64 -5.75 -26.70 -1.00
N ARG A 65 -6.79 -27.05 -1.76
CA ARG A 65 -8.00 -27.72 -1.25
C ARG A 65 -7.73 -29.13 -0.72
N LEU A 66 -6.85 -29.87 -1.39
CA LEU A 66 -6.49 -31.23 -1.00
C LEU A 66 -5.54 -31.28 0.21
N THR A 67 -4.71 -30.25 0.39
CA THR A 67 -3.69 -30.21 1.45
C THR A 67 -4.10 -29.39 2.68
N SER A 68 -5.20 -28.63 2.63
CA SER A 68 -5.67 -27.81 3.75
C SER A 68 -7.19 -27.69 3.80
N LYS A 69 -7.78 -27.78 4.99
CA LYS A 69 -9.23 -27.66 5.21
C LYS A 69 -9.74 -26.26 4.81
N GLY A 70 -10.94 -26.17 4.24
CA GLY A 70 -11.64 -24.90 3.90
C GLY A 70 -11.43 -24.38 2.46
N PRO A 71 -11.78 -23.11 2.15
CA PRO A 71 -11.79 -22.57 0.78
C PRO A 71 -10.38 -22.38 0.18
N GLY A 72 -10.19 -22.77 -1.09
CA GLY A 72 -8.91 -22.60 -1.80
C GLY A 72 -8.60 -21.16 -2.21
N ILE A 73 -9.63 -20.31 -2.31
CA ILE A 73 -9.49 -18.87 -2.55
C ILE A 73 -9.67 -18.13 -1.24
N PHE A 74 -8.72 -17.25 -0.95
CA PHE A 74 -8.81 -16.24 0.09
C PHE A 74 -9.27 -14.91 -0.53
N ARG A 75 -10.16 -14.20 0.16
CA ARG A 75 -10.62 -12.87 -0.24
C ARG A 75 -10.41 -11.88 0.90
N GLN A 76 -9.95 -10.68 0.59
CA GLN A 76 -9.74 -9.62 1.58
C GLN A 76 -10.19 -8.27 1.02
N LYS A 77 -10.91 -7.48 1.82
CA LYS A 77 -11.24 -6.11 1.45
C LYS A 77 -9.98 -5.27 1.40
N ARG A 78 -9.88 -4.44 0.37
CA ARG A 78 -8.78 -3.50 0.18
C ARG A 78 -9.31 -2.16 -0.33
N VAL A 79 -8.53 -1.11 -0.09
CA VAL A 79 -8.83 0.24 -0.56
C VAL A 79 -8.24 0.43 -1.95
N GLY A 80 -9.10 0.84 -2.88
CA GLY A 80 -8.81 1.05 -4.29
C GLY A 80 -8.66 2.53 -4.63
N ARG A 81 -8.85 2.83 -5.93
CA ARG A 81 -8.74 4.19 -6.43
C ARG A 81 -9.85 5.05 -5.81
N GLY A 82 -9.48 6.18 -5.24
CA GLY A 82 -10.42 7.13 -4.64
C GLY A 82 -11.04 6.64 -3.33
N GLY A 83 -10.43 5.68 -2.65
CA GLY A 83 -10.97 5.13 -1.40
C GLY A 83 -11.96 3.98 -1.59
N ASP A 84 -12.37 3.67 -2.82
CA ASP A 84 -13.36 2.63 -3.12
C ASP A 84 -12.93 1.25 -2.60
N LEU A 85 -13.80 0.59 -1.85
CA LEU A 85 -13.54 -0.75 -1.33
C LEU A 85 -13.77 -1.82 -2.40
N PHE A 86 -12.85 -2.77 -2.50
CA PHE A 86 -13.00 -3.93 -3.37
C PHE A 86 -12.39 -5.20 -2.75
N TRP A 87 -12.77 -6.36 -3.29
CA TRP A 87 -12.28 -7.66 -2.81
C TRP A 87 -11.09 -8.12 -3.64
N VAL A 88 -9.91 -8.21 -3.03
CA VAL A 88 -8.75 -8.85 -3.65
C VAL A 88 -8.87 -10.37 -3.53
N TYR A 89 -8.58 -11.09 -4.63
CA TYR A 89 -8.58 -12.55 -4.67
C TYR A 89 -7.15 -13.11 -4.66
N LYS A 90 -6.90 -14.11 -3.82
CA LYS A 90 -5.63 -14.86 -3.75
C LYS A 90 -5.88 -16.35 -3.55
N LEU A 91 -4.91 -17.19 -3.88
CA LEU A 91 -4.91 -18.56 -3.36
C LEU A 91 -4.63 -18.50 -1.86
N ARG A 92 -5.31 -19.34 -1.09
CA ARG A 92 -5.08 -19.40 0.34
C ARG A 92 -3.73 -20.05 0.63
N THR A 93 -2.84 -19.29 1.26
CA THR A 93 -1.51 -19.76 1.66
C THR A 93 -1.36 -19.92 3.17
N MET A 94 -2.33 -19.46 3.96
CA MET A 94 -2.31 -19.49 5.42
C MET A 94 -3.41 -20.40 5.96
N ARG A 95 -3.26 -20.84 7.22
CA ARG A 95 -4.31 -21.57 7.95
C ARG A 95 -5.55 -20.69 8.14
N ILE A 96 -6.71 -21.30 8.38
CA ILE A 96 -8.00 -20.57 8.50
C ILE A 96 -8.01 -19.66 9.72
N ASP A 97 -7.35 -20.08 10.80
CA ASP A 97 -7.19 -19.40 12.07
C ASP A 97 -6.04 -18.39 12.09
N ALA A 98 -5.43 -18.10 10.93
CA ALA A 98 -4.27 -17.21 10.84
C ALA A 98 -4.54 -15.80 11.39
N GLU A 99 -5.76 -15.30 11.33
CA GLU A 99 -6.14 -13.99 11.88
C GLU A 99 -7.03 -14.13 13.14
N ALA A 100 -6.91 -15.21 13.91
CA ALA A 100 -7.68 -15.38 15.16
C ALA A 100 -7.45 -14.24 16.16
N ASN A 101 -6.27 -13.63 16.15
CA ASN A 101 -5.90 -12.47 16.99
C ASN A 101 -6.07 -11.12 16.27
N GLY A 102 -6.83 -11.10 15.16
CA GLY A 102 -7.14 -9.89 14.39
C GLY A 102 -6.15 -9.56 13.25
N PRO A 103 -6.34 -8.39 12.62
CA PRO A 103 -5.51 -7.89 11.54
C PRO A 103 -4.04 -7.71 11.95
N GLN A 104 -3.14 -8.37 11.23
CA GLN A 104 -1.69 -8.22 11.44
C GLN A 104 -0.95 -8.31 10.10
N TRP A 105 0.17 -7.59 10.00
CA TRP A 105 1.09 -7.78 8.87
C TRP A 105 1.70 -9.19 8.89
N SER A 106 2.29 -9.60 7.77
CA SER A 106 2.95 -10.92 7.67
C SER A 106 4.44 -10.79 7.95
N SER A 107 5.00 -11.68 8.75
CA SER A 107 6.45 -11.75 8.98
C SER A 107 7.15 -12.63 7.94
N GLY A 108 8.47 -12.50 7.82
CA GLY A 108 9.27 -13.28 6.86
C GLY A 108 9.27 -14.80 7.12
N ARG A 109 9.12 -15.24 8.38
CA ARG A 109 8.94 -16.65 8.79
C ARG A 109 7.66 -16.80 9.58
N ASP A 110 6.55 -16.56 8.92
CA ASP A 110 5.24 -16.60 9.56
C ASP A 110 4.75 -18.05 9.75
N PRO A 111 4.56 -18.53 11.00
CA PRO A 111 4.17 -19.90 11.30
C PRO A 111 2.74 -20.25 10.83
N ARG A 112 1.97 -19.24 10.42
CA ARG A 112 0.59 -19.40 9.92
C ARG A 112 0.55 -19.86 8.46
N ILE A 113 1.66 -19.79 7.73
CA ILE A 113 1.74 -20.18 6.32
C ILE A 113 1.84 -21.72 6.22
N THR A 114 1.09 -22.31 5.30
CA THR A 114 1.15 -23.76 5.03
C THR A 114 2.38 -24.12 4.19
N SER A 115 2.81 -25.39 4.20
CA SER A 115 3.96 -25.84 3.38
C SER A 115 3.75 -25.56 1.89
N VAL A 116 2.54 -25.83 1.38
CA VAL A 116 2.13 -25.45 0.01
C VAL A 116 2.11 -23.93 -0.16
N GLY A 117 1.61 -23.21 0.84
CA GLY A 117 1.59 -21.75 0.86
C GLY A 117 2.98 -21.12 0.72
N HIS A 118 4.02 -21.72 1.32
CA HIS A 118 5.40 -21.26 1.12
C HIS A 118 5.83 -21.36 -0.34
N VAL A 119 5.51 -22.48 -1.02
CA VAL A 119 5.83 -22.66 -2.44
C VAL A 119 5.07 -21.65 -3.30
N LEU A 120 3.76 -21.50 -3.06
CA LEU A 120 2.92 -20.57 -3.81
C LEU A 120 3.42 -19.13 -3.69
N ARG A 121 3.75 -18.66 -2.48
CA ARG A 121 4.32 -17.32 -2.24
C ARG A 121 5.70 -17.15 -2.86
N LYS A 122 6.57 -18.17 -2.75
CA LYS A 122 7.91 -18.14 -3.35
C LYS A 122 7.83 -17.98 -4.87
N LEU A 123 6.82 -18.59 -5.51
CA LEU A 123 6.58 -18.51 -6.94
C LEU A 123 5.60 -17.40 -7.35
N HIS A 124 5.05 -16.65 -6.39
CA HIS A 124 4.01 -15.62 -6.59
C HIS A 124 2.74 -16.16 -7.27
N LEU A 125 2.52 -17.47 -7.23
CA LEU A 125 1.34 -18.12 -7.81
C LEU A 125 0.07 -17.79 -7.02
N ASP A 126 0.22 -17.46 -5.73
CA ASP A 126 -0.90 -17.08 -4.87
C ASP A 126 -1.57 -15.76 -5.28
N GLU A 127 -0.85 -14.90 -6.00
CA GLU A 127 -1.36 -13.60 -6.44
C GLU A 127 -2.00 -13.64 -7.84
N LEU A 128 -1.88 -14.75 -8.59
CA LEU A 128 -2.49 -14.88 -9.93
C LEU A 128 -4.02 -14.64 -9.96
N PRO A 129 -4.82 -15.05 -8.95
CA PRO A 129 -6.26 -14.74 -8.95
C PRO A 129 -6.58 -13.23 -8.95
N GLN A 130 -5.62 -12.35 -8.60
CA GLN A 130 -5.80 -10.90 -8.70
C GLN A 130 -5.99 -10.42 -10.14
N LEU A 131 -5.64 -11.22 -11.16
CA LEU A 131 -5.95 -10.89 -12.55
C LEU A 131 -7.47 -10.77 -12.80
N VAL A 132 -8.31 -11.40 -11.97
CA VAL A 132 -9.76 -11.18 -11.96
C VAL A 132 -10.08 -9.72 -11.59
N ASN A 133 -9.38 -9.13 -10.63
CA ASN A 133 -9.54 -7.73 -10.24
C ASN A 133 -9.09 -6.77 -11.35
N VAL A 134 -8.03 -7.13 -12.07
CA VAL A 134 -7.57 -6.38 -13.26
C VAL A 134 -8.62 -6.43 -14.37
N MET A 135 -9.17 -7.61 -14.66
CA MET A 135 -10.26 -7.80 -15.63
C MET A 135 -11.51 -7.00 -15.25
N ARG A 136 -11.86 -6.91 -13.96
CA ARG A 136 -12.98 -6.10 -13.46
C ARG A 136 -12.69 -4.59 -13.47
N GLY A 137 -11.42 -4.20 -13.61
CA GLY A 137 -10.99 -2.80 -13.59
C GLY A 137 -10.89 -2.21 -12.18
N GLU A 138 -10.86 -3.05 -11.16
CA GLU A 138 -10.60 -2.65 -9.76
C GLU A 138 -9.10 -2.43 -9.54
N MET A 139 -8.27 -3.21 -10.22
CA MET A 139 -6.80 -3.13 -10.21
C MET A 139 -6.23 -2.86 -11.61
N ALA A 140 -4.95 -2.50 -11.61
CA ALA A 140 -4.04 -2.42 -12.74
C ALA A 140 -2.94 -3.51 -12.60
N LEU A 141 -2.18 -3.78 -13.66
CA LEU A 141 -0.98 -4.62 -13.54
C LEU A 141 0.09 -3.87 -12.73
N VAL A 142 0.26 -2.58 -13.02
CA VAL A 142 1.25 -1.72 -12.38
C VAL A 142 0.59 -0.60 -11.57
N GLY A 143 0.97 -0.43 -10.32
CA GLY A 143 0.50 0.65 -9.45
C GLY A 143 0.79 0.37 -7.96
N PRO A 144 0.41 1.30 -7.07
CA PRO A 144 0.58 1.13 -5.63
C PRO A 144 -0.11 -0.13 -5.12
N ARG A 145 0.49 -0.83 -4.15
CA ARG A 145 -0.14 -2.02 -3.56
C ARG A 145 -1.36 -1.60 -2.72
N PRO A 146 -2.55 -2.21 -2.91
CA PRO A 146 -3.73 -1.78 -2.18
C PRO A 146 -3.65 -2.20 -0.70
N GLU A 147 -3.95 -1.27 0.21
CA GLU A 147 -3.89 -1.52 1.65
C GLU A 147 -5.26 -1.93 2.22
N ARG A 148 -5.27 -2.57 3.39
CA ARG A 148 -6.50 -2.94 4.09
C ARG A 148 -7.18 -1.69 4.66
N PRO A 149 -8.52 -1.59 4.59
CA PRO A 149 -9.25 -0.45 5.14
C PRO A 149 -8.89 -0.16 6.59
N GLU A 150 -8.74 -1.22 7.40
CA GLU A 150 -8.42 -1.12 8.82
C GLU A 150 -7.07 -0.44 9.11
N PHE A 151 -6.13 -0.49 8.16
CA PHE A 151 -4.86 0.23 8.26
C PHE A 151 -4.92 1.61 7.61
N VAL A 152 -5.71 1.79 6.55
CA VAL A 152 -5.73 3.05 5.79
C VAL A 152 -6.16 4.22 6.66
N ASP A 153 -7.18 4.06 7.51
CA ASP A 153 -7.64 5.14 8.39
C ASP A 153 -6.55 5.59 9.36
N PHE A 154 -5.87 4.63 9.99
CA PHE A 154 -4.71 4.90 10.84
C PHE A 154 -3.53 5.55 10.07
N LEU A 155 -3.22 5.04 8.88
CA LEU A 155 -2.09 5.52 8.08
C LEU A 155 -2.31 6.92 7.53
N ARG A 156 -3.56 7.33 7.28
CA ARG A 156 -3.92 8.70 6.89
C ARG A 156 -3.58 9.71 7.97
N GLU A 157 -3.74 9.33 9.24
CA GLU A 157 -3.42 10.18 10.39
C GLU A 157 -1.91 10.24 10.66
N GLU A 158 -1.22 9.11 10.49
CA GLU A 158 0.19 9.00 10.86
C GLU A 158 1.17 9.38 9.73
N ILE A 159 0.73 9.32 8.47
CA ILE A 159 1.59 9.62 7.32
C ILE A 159 0.97 10.73 6.47
N ALA A 160 1.62 11.88 6.47
CA ALA A 160 1.21 13.04 5.69
C ALA A 160 1.01 12.69 4.21
N GLY A 161 -0.14 13.08 3.66
CA GLY A 161 -0.48 12.84 2.25
C GLY A 161 -0.62 11.37 1.85
N TYR A 162 -0.84 10.43 2.79
CA TYR A 162 -1.02 8.99 2.49
C TYR A 162 -2.03 8.73 1.36
N GLU A 163 -3.12 9.49 1.36
CA GLU A 163 -4.21 9.44 0.37
C GLU A 163 -3.76 9.66 -1.08
N ARG A 164 -2.65 10.36 -1.30
CA ARG A 164 -2.15 10.68 -2.65
C ARG A 164 -1.88 9.43 -3.49
N ARG A 165 -1.57 8.30 -2.85
CA ARG A 165 -1.37 7.02 -3.56
C ARG A 165 -2.68 6.43 -4.09
N LEU A 166 -3.83 6.82 -3.54
CA LEU A 166 -5.16 6.31 -3.93
C LEU A 166 -5.73 7.00 -5.17
N ILE A 167 -5.08 8.02 -5.73
CA ILE A 167 -5.59 8.73 -6.92
C ILE A 167 -5.51 7.88 -8.20
N VAL A 168 -4.68 6.84 -8.19
CA VAL A 168 -4.49 5.88 -9.28
C VAL A 168 -5.02 4.51 -8.88
N ARG A 169 -5.22 3.63 -9.86
CA ARG A 169 -5.61 2.26 -9.55
C ARG A 169 -4.46 1.53 -8.85
N PRO A 170 -4.75 0.72 -7.82
CA PRO A 170 -3.74 -0.14 -7.25
C PRO A 170 -3.24 -1.19 -8.25
N GLY A 171 -2.02 -1.65 -8.06
CA GLY A 171 -1.33 -2.60 -8.95
C GLY A 171 -1.05 -3.96 -8.32
N ILE A 172 -0.94 -4.99 -9.16
CA ILE A 172 -0.35 -6.28 -8.76
C ILE A 172 1.13 -6.09 -8.42
N THR A 173 1.87 -5.41 -9.31
CA THR A 173 3.26 -4.97 -9.09
C THR A 173 3.35 -3.45 -9.08
N GLY A 174 4.48 -2.92 -8.65
CA GLY A 174 4.72 -1.49 -8.53
C GLY A 174 6.14 -1.19 -8.08
N LEU A 175 6.51 0.09 -8.13
CA LEU A 175 7.88 0.52 -7.85
C LEU A 175 8.29 0.21 -6.41
N ALA A 176 7.36 0.39 -5.46
CA ALA A 176 7.52 0.00 -4.07
C ALA A 176 7.71 -1.52 -3.92
N GLN A 177 6.83 -2.36 -4.51
CA GLN A 177 6.94 -3.82 -4.45
C GLN A 177 8.27 -4.35 -5.03
N ILE A 178 8.84 -3.65 -6.01
CA ILE A 178 10.09 -4.05 -6.65
C ILE A 178 11.31 -3.78 -5.78
N ASN A 179 11.30 -2.67 -5.04
CA ASN A 179 12.45 -2.15 -4.30
C ASN A 179 12.42 -2.49 -2.80
N LEU A 180 11.24 -2.76 -2.23
CA LEU A 180 11.06 -2.90 -0.79
C LEU A 180 10.42 -4.24 -0.39
N PRO A 181 10.77 -4.77 0.81
CA PRO A 181 10.12 -5.95 1.37
C PRO A 181 8.65 -5.66 1.77
N PRO A 182 7.87 -6.70 2.15
CA PRO A 182 6.53 -6.53 2.73
C PRO A 182 6.52 -5.61 3.96
N ASP A 183 5.37 -4.99 4.23
CA ASP A 183 5.21 -4.05 5.35
C ASP A 183 5.35 -4.77 6.69
N SER A 184 6.03 -4.12 7.63
CA SER A 184 6.26 -4.62 8.99
C SER A 184 6.02 -3.57 10.07
N ASP A 185 6.19 -2.29 9.75
CA ASP A 185 6.00 -1.15 10.65
C ASP A 185 5.58 0.13 9.88
N LEU A 186 5.28 1.21 10.61
CA LEU A 186 4.90 2.49 10.03
C LEU A 186 5.96 3.06 9.06
N ARG A 187 7.25 2.91 9.38
CA ARG A 187 8.36 3.40 8.54
C ARG A 187 8.46 2.65 7.22
N SER A 188 8.19 1.35 7.22
CA SER A 188 8.15 0.53 6.01
C SER A 188 7.05 1.01 5.07
N VAL A 189 5.90 1.41 5.62
CA VAL A 189 4.79 1.99 4.84
C VAL A 189 5.15 3.36 4.29
N GLU A 190 5.77 4.23 5.09
CA GLU A 190 6.24 5.55 4.65
C GLU A 190 7.22 5.44 3.47
N ARG A 191 8.21 4.54 3.57
CA ARG A 191 9.17 4.28 2.47
C ARG A 191 8.47 3.77 1.21
N LYS A 192 7.44 2.93 1.35
CA LYS A 192 6.65 2.49 0.19
C LYS A 192 5.83 3.61 -0.41
N GLN A 193 5.22 4.46 0.42
CA GLN A 193 4.51 5.63 -0.04
C GLN A 193 5.43 6.54 -0.86
N THR A 194 6.67 6.80 -0.41
CA THR A 194 7.64 7.59 -1.18
C THR A 194 7.85 7.00 -2.59
N LEU A 195 8.00 5.69 -2.71
CA LEU A 195 8.18 5.04 -4.01
C LEU A 195 6.89 4.95 -4.84
N ASP A 196 5.73 4.84 -4.21
CA ASP A 196 4.44 4.88 -4.88
C ASP A 196 4.18 6.26 -5.49
N LEU A 197 4.48 7.34 -4.74
CA LEU A 197 4.37 8.71 -5.24
C LEU A 197 5.40 9.00 -6.34
N GLU A 198 6.65 8.53 -6.18
CA GLU A 198 7.69 8.62 -7.23
C GLU A 198 7.24 7.94 -8.53
N HIS A 199 6.57 6.78 -8.43
CA HIS A 199 5.99 6.10 -9.59
C HIS A 199 4.90 6.95 -10.25
N ILE A 200 3.96 7.47 -9.46
CA ILE A 200 2.87 8.32 -9.96
C ILE A 200 3.43 9.55 -10.66
N ASP A 201 4.48 10.17 -10.11
CA ASP A 201 5.09 11.36 -10.67
C ASP A 201 5.84 11.14 -11.96
N HIS A 202 6.54 10.01 -12.07
CA HIS A 202 7.34 9.69 -13.26
C HIS A 202 6.65 8.68 -14.19
N ALA A 203 5.35 8.44 -13.98
CA ALA A 203 4.57 7.43 -14.67
C ALA A 203 4.65 7.59 -16.19
N ASN A 204 5.17 6.55 -16.86
CA ASN A 204 5.26 6.47 -18.31
C ASN A 204 5.33 5.00 -18.76
N ALA A 205 4.98 4.75 -20.02
CA ALA A 205 4.88 3.39 -20.56
C ALA A 205 6.19 2.60 -20.44
N TRP A 206 7.34 3.26 -20.57
CA TRP A 206 8.65 2.62 -20.46
C TRP A 206 8.99 2.20 -19.03
N LEU A 207 8.65 3.03 -18.04
CA LEU A 207 8.79 2.67 -16.62
C LEU A 207 7.92 1.47 -16.27
N ASP A 208 6.65 1.48 -16.69
CA ASP A 208 5.71 0.39 -16.42
C ASP A 208 6.09 -0.92 -17.12
N LEU A 209 6.53 -0.85 -18.38
CA LEU A 209 7.00 -2.03 -19.12
C LEU A 209 8.19 -2.69 -18.41
N ARG A 210 9.16 -1.90 -17.95
CA ARG A 210 10.32 -2.43 -17.21
C ARG A 210 9.88 -3.10 -15.91
N MET A 211 8.91 -2.54 -15.18
CA MET A 211 8.42 -3.15 -13.94
C MET A 211 7.67 -4.46 -14.21
N ILE A 212 6.85 -4.52 -15.27
CA ILE A 212 6.18 -5.75 -15.69
C ILE A 212 7.22 -6.82 -16.07
N LEU A 213 8.20 -6.46 -16.91
CA LEU A 213 9.24 -7.38 -17.35
C LEU A 213 10.10 -7.87 -16.18
N LEU A 214 10.53 -6.99 -15.28
CA LEU A 214 11.30 -7.38 -14.10
C LEU A 214 10.49 -8.33 -13.22
N THR A 215 9.20 -8.06 -13.02
CA THR A 215 8.33 -8.92 -12.24
C THR A 215 8.19 -10.29 -12.89
N ALA A 216 7.99 -10.36 -14.21
CA ALA A 216 7.92 -11.61 -14.96
C ALA A 216 9.24 -12.41 -14.87
N LEU A 217 10.40 -11.75 -15.01
CA LEU A 217 11.72 -12.39 -14.88
C LEU A 217 11.95 -12.95 -13.46
N ARG A 218 11.55 -12.20 -12.42
CA ARG A 218 11.64 -12.65 -11.03
C ARG A 218 10.75 -13.87 -10.74
N VAL A 219 9.57 -13.94 -11.37
CA VAL A 219 8.69 -15.11 -11.33
C VAL A 219 9.33 -16.30 -12.06
N CYS A 220 9.97 -16.07 -13.20
CA CYS A 220 10.74 -17.06 -13.97
C CYS A 220 12.15 -17.34 -13.42
N PHE A 221 12.34 -17.20 -12.10
CA PHE A 221 13.56 -17.57 -11.35
C PHE A 221 14.82 -16.72 -11.57
N LEU A 222 14.76 -15.62 -12.32
CA LEU A 222 15.88 -14.68 -12.43
C LEU A 222 15.85 -13.71 -11.25
N ARG A 223 16.55 -14.07 -10.18
CA ARG A 223 16.65 -13.28 -8.95
C ARG A 223 18.00 -12.57 -8.88
N GLY A 224 17.96 -11.24 -8.76
CA GLY A 224 19.16 -10.44 -8.56
C GLY A 224 18.86 -8.95 -8.41
N GLN A 225 19.49 -8.30 -7.43
CA GLN A 225 19.45 -6.84 -7.32
C GLN A 225 20.09 -6.18 -8.54
N TRP A 226 21.13 -6.80 -9.11
CA TRP A 226 21.77 -6.34 -10.35
C TRP A 226 20.77 -6.17 -11.50
N LEU A 227 19.78 -7.06 -11.63
CA LEU A 227 18.76 -6.97 -12.67
C LEU A 227 17.88 -5.72 -12.47
N THR A 228 17.57 -5.40 -11.22
CA THR A 228 16.79 -4.21 -10.86
C THR A 228 17.57 -2.93 -11.19
N TYR A 229 18.88 -2.94 -10.94
CA TYR A 229 19.80 -1.87 -11.28
C TYR A 229 19.95 -1.70 -12.80
N CYS A 230 20.25 -2.77 -13.55
CA CYS A 230 20.40 -2.74 -15.00
C CYS A 230 19.11 -2.31 -15.72
N MET A 231 17.95 -2.66 -15.16
CA MET A 231 16.67 -2.19 -15.66
C MET A 231 16.35 -0.76 -15.22
N GLY A 232 17.21 -0.04 -14.52
CA GLY A 232 17.00 1.35 -14.09
C GLY A 232 15.81 1.55 -13.15
N LEU A 233 15.48 0.51 -12.37
CA LEU A 233 14.34 0.46 -11.46
C LEU A 233 14.75 0.59 -9.99
N ASP A 234 16.05 0.55 -9.69
CA ASP A 234 16.56 0.83 -8.36
C ASP A 234 16.21 2.26 -7.94
N ARG A 235 15.65 2.40 -6.74
CA ARG A 235 15.29 3.69 -6.12
C ARG A 235 15.83 3.80 -4.70
N SER A 236 16.93 3.11 -4.41
CA SER A 236 17.54 3.11 -3.08
C SER A 236 17.95 4.53 -2.65
N ASP A 237 18.39 5.36 -3.60
CA ASP A 237 18.73 6.77 -3.36
C ASP A 237 17.57 7.61 -2.82
N ARG A 238 16.34 7.36 -3.29
CA ARG A 238 15.16 8.09 -2.84
C ARG A 238 14.81 7.80 -1.39
N LEU A 239 15.36 6.74 -0.81
CA LEU A 239 15.04 6.28 0.54
C LEU A 239 16.15 6.58 1.54
N LYS A 240 17.27 7.19 1.13
CA LYS A 240 18.43 7.45 2.01
C LYS A 240 18.10 8.33 3.22
N HIS A 241 17.13 9.23 3.06
CA HIS A 241 16.69 10.14 4.12
C HIS A 241 15.73 9.48 5.13
N LEU A 242 15.21 8.30 4.80
CA LEU A 242 14.32 7.53 5.68
C LEU A 242 15.12 6.39 6.33
N PRO A 243 15.17 6.31 7.66
CA PRO A 243 15.92 5.26 8.34
C PRO A 243 15.42 3.87 7.92
N ALA A 244 16.34 2.94 7.73
CA ALA A 244 15.99 1.58 7.36
C ALA A 244 15.17 0.90 8.48
N THR A 245 14.20 0.09 8.08
CA THR A 245 13.45 -0.78 8.99
C THR A 245 14.41 -1.75 9.67
N ASN A 246 14.36 -1.85 11.00
CA ASN A 246 15.11 -2.88 11.70
C ASN A 246 14.49 -4.24 11.35
N ALA A 247 15.28 -5.18 10.82
CA ALA A 247 14.82 -6.54 10.48
C ALA A 247 14.29 -7.33 11.69
N ASN A 248 14.59 -6.86 12.91
CA ASN A 248 14.10 -7.40 14.18
C ASN A 248 12.88 -6.65 14.74
N SER A 249 12.29 -5.70 14.01
CA SER A 249 11.08 -5.03 14.47
C SER A 249 9.95 -6.07 14.54
N PRO A 250 9.30 -6.24 15.70
CA PRO A 250 8.20 -7.17 15.82
C PRO A 250 7.12 -6.80 14.81
N THR A 251 6.44 -7.82 14.29
CA THR A 251 5.25 -7.60 13.46
C THR A 251 4.20 -6.97 14.37
N VAL A 252 3.97 -5.68 14.20
CA VAL A 252 3.05 -4.94 15.06
C VAL A 252 1.62 -5.28 14.63
N SER A 253 0.79 -5.66 15.59
CA SER A 253 -0.65 -5.85 15.36
C SER A 253 -1.34 -4.50 15.15
N LEU A 254 -2.50 -4.49 14.48
CA LEU A 254 -3.29 -3.26 14.37
C LEU A 254 -3.66 -2.69 15.75
N GLN A 255 -3.95 -3.55 16.72
CA GLN A 255 -4.30 -3.12 18.09
C GLN A 255 -3.14 -2.37 18.74
N GLU A 256 -1.92 -2.92 18.68
CA GLU A 256 -0.73 -2.26 19.21
C GLU A 256 -0.46 -0.92 18.51
N LEU A 257 -0.68 -0.82 17.19
CA LEU A 257 -0.55 0.44 16.46
C LEU A 257 -1.57 1.48 16.92
N LEU A 258 -2.84 1.09 17.06
CA LEU A 258 -3.91 1.96 17.52
C LEU A 258 -3.67 2.43 18.95
N GLU A 259 -3.27 1.53 19.86
CA GLU A 259 -2.89 1.89 21.23
C GLU A 259 -1.70 2.85 21.25
N THR A 260 -0.69 2.61 20.41
CA THR A 260 0.49 3.48 20.33
C THR A 260 0.14 4.87 19.82
N SER A 261 -0.79 4.99 18.86
CA SER A 261 -1.25 6.29 18.35
C SER A 261 -2.14 7.00 19.37
N GLN A 262 -3.06 6.30 20.04
CA GLN A 262 -3.87 6.87 21.13
C GLN A 262 -2.98 7.43 22.25
N ARG A 263 -1.99 6.64 22.72
CA ARG A 263 -1.02 7.11 23.72
C ARG A 263 -0.24 8.34 23.26
N ARG A 264 0.14 8.39 21.98
CA ARG A 264 0.82 9.58 21.41
C ARG A 264 -0.09 10.80 21.40
N LYS A 265 -1.37 10.65 21.06
CA LYS A 265 -2.37 11.73 21.09
C LYS A 265 -2.63 12.24 22.50
N GLU A 266 -2.82 11.34 23.47
CA GLU A 266 -2.98 11.68 24.88
C GLU A 266 -1.76 12.42 25.43
N TRP A 267 -0.55 11.91 25.13
CA TRP A 267 0.70 12.58 25.51
C TRP A 267 0.84 13.96 24.88
N ALA A 268 0.49 14.11 23.59
CA ALA A 268 0.53 15.40 22.90
C ALA A 268 -0.48 16.40 23.47
N ALA A 269 -1.70 15.96 23.80
CA ALA A 269 -2.72 16.78 24.44
C ALA A 269 -2.24 17.26 25.82
N THR A 270 -1.79 16.33 26.67
CA THR A 270 -1.24 16.64 27.99
C THR A 270 -0.03 17.58 27.90
N SER A 271 0.85 17.37 26.92
CA SER A 271 2.06 18.20 26.76
C SER A 271 1.74 19.60 26.20
N ALA A 272 0.70 19.73 25.35
CA ALA A 272 0.21 21.01 24.88
C ALA A 272 -0.47 21.79 26.02
N ASP A 273 -1.25 21.11 26.87
CA ASP A 273 -1.88 21.70 28.04
C ASP A 273 -0.84 22.14 29.08
N VAL A 274 0.18 21.32 29.35
CA VAL A 274 1.29 21.69 30.24
C VAL A 274 2.11 22.86 29.68
N ALA A 275 2.38 22.88 28.38
CA ALA A 275 3.07 24.00 27.73
C ALA A 275 2.23 25.29 27.77
N TRP A 276 0.91 25.18 27.62
CA TRP A 276 -0.03 26.29 27.77
C TRP A 276 -0.08 26.80 29.21
N GLU A 277 -0.25 25.93 30.20
CA GLU A 277 -0.25 26.30 31.62
C GLU A 277 1.07 26.96 32.05
N GLN A 278 2.21 26.44 31.60
CA GLN A 278 3.53 27.05 31.84
C GLN A 278 3.73 28.38 31.11
N SER A 279 2.99 28.62 30.03
CA SER A 279 2.99 29.89 29.29
C SER A 279 2.09 30.91 29.98
N VAL A 280 0.90 30.51 30.42
CA VAL A 280 -0.05 31.34 31.16
C VAL A 280 0.48 31.70 32.56
N ALA A 281 1.15 30.77 33.25
CA ALA A 281 1.78 31.05 34.54
C ALA A 281 2.95 32.06 34.48
N ARG A 282 3.48 32.34 33.28
CA ARG A 282 4.49 33.39 33.04
C ARG A 282 3.90 34.75 32.69
N ILE A 283 2.59 34.83 32.45
CA ILE A 283 1.90 36.09 32.18
C ILE A 283 1.53 36.71 33.52
N ASP A 284 2.02 37.92 33.78
CA ASP A 284 1.71 38.71 34.97
C ASP A 284 0.18 38.93 35.07
N PRO A 285 -0.49 38.52 36.17
CA PRO A 285 -1.93 38.70 36.35
C PRO A 285 -2.38 40.18 36.34
N ALA A 286 -1.47 41.15 36.42
CA ALA A 286 -1.77 42.58 36.28
C ALA A 286 -1.77 43.09 34.82
N SER A 287 -1.45 42.25 33.84
CA SER A 287 -1.38 42.66 32.43
C SER A 287 -2.79 42.78 31.79
N PRO A 288 -3.15 43.87 31.07
CA PRO A 288 -4.52 44.15 30.62
C PRO A 288 -5.03 43.27 29.46
N ILE A 289 -4.32 42.19 29.10
CA ILE A 289 -4.64 41.40 27.91
C ILE A 289 -5.62 40.28 28.29
N ALA A 290 -6.90 40.50 28.00
CA ALA A 290 -7.94 39.50 28.17
C ALA A 290 -7.72 38.31 27.22
N VAL A 291 -7.23 37.19 27.75
CA VAL A 291 -7.15 35.92 27.03
C VAL A 291 -8.52 35.24 27.14
N ARG A 292 -9.30 35.22 26.04
CA ARG A 292 -10.49 34.36 25.96
C ARG A 292 -10.05 32.90 25.75
N PRO A 293 -10.61 31.93 26.49
CA PRO A 293 -10.40 30.53 26.19
C PRO A 293 -11.13 30.15 24.90
N ARG A 294 -10.52 29.29 24.09
CA ARG A 294 -11.20 28.50 23.05
C ARG A 294 -11.52 27.13 23.61
#